data_AF-A0AAX2UL34-F1
#
_entry.id   AF-A0AAX2UL34-F1
#
_cell.length_a   1.000
_cell.length_b   1.000
_cell.length_c   1.000
_cell.angle_alpha   90.00
_cell.angle_beta   90.00
_cell.angle_gamma   90.00
#
_symmetry.space_group_name_H-M   'P 1'
#
loop_
_entity.id
_entity.type
_entity.pdbx_description
1 polymer ?
#
loop_
_entity_poly.entity_id
_entity_poly.type
_entity_poly.pdbx_seq_one_letter_code
_entity_poly.pdbx_strand_id
1 'polypeptide(L)'
;MTEALHLNKQDKINLGSFYTTEFLIDEVYFMLQKYVDFKDFVLLDSSCGSGNFLCDNALIKSGITRDSFSKIIGVDIDKTAIDFARKRLDSSVILLHKNALCNVSRQGFHIPESSRLIVVGNPPYNDRTSIVQSALKNTESIMIDSALQARDIGISFLRSYEKLNADFICVLHPLSYLIKSANFQALKDFVKSYKLLDSIIISSQVFCQDSKGYFPIIIALYQKDKKGMDYDFIKNFNFQTIGGKNFRLNDFDFISNYIDKYPNKKRVASSQIKAMFYTMRDINALRRSKTFMNKENSNTIFVPQDKYSLYCYVDVFKKFLAHIPYYFGNCDVMIDYEKFKNLEFNFIKASESGVIDSKIKQYFKDLLGVHYENPKM
;
A
#
# COMPACT_ATOMS: atom_id res chain seq x y z
N MET A 1 -25.19 -10.48 -6.60
CA MET A 1 -24.49 -10.84 -5.34
C MET A 1 -24.55 -12.34 -5.18
N THR A 2 -23.46 -13.05 -5.43
CA THR A 2 -23.32 -14.46 -5.06
C THR A 2 -22.40 -14.51 -3.85
N GLU A 3 -23.00 -14.59 -2.66
CA GLU A 3 -22.26 -14.86 -1.43
C GLU A 3 -21.60 -16.23 -1.53
N ALA A 4 -20.33 -16.31 -1.13
CA ALA A 4 -19.63 -17.57 -0.94
C ALA A 4 -20.22 -18.32 0.27
N LEU A 5 -21.34 -19.02 0.03
CA LEU A 5 -22.12 -19.78 1.00
C LEU A 5 -21.45 -21.09 1.46
N HIS A 6 -20.28 -21.45 0.92
CA HIS A 6 -19.63 -22.73 1.17
C HIS A 6 -18.37 -22.68 2.03
N LEU A 7 -17.94 -21.50 2.49
CA LEU A 7 -16.67 -21.35 3.22
C LEU A 7 -16.92 -21.19 4.73
N ASN A 8 -16.29 -22.05 5.54
CA ASN A 8 -16.30 -21.92 6.99
C ASN A 8 -15.60 -20.61 7.43
N LYS A 9 -15.72 -20.20 8.69
CA LYS A 9 -15.18 -18.91 9.17
C LYS A 9 -13.65 -18.79 8.98
N GLN A 10 -12.93 -19.91 9.09
CA GLN A 10 -11.48 -19.99 8.86
C GLN A 10 -11.14 -19.89 7.38
N ASP A 11 -11.96 -20.45 6.50
CA ASP A 11 -11.84 -20.40 5.05
C ASP A 11 -12.24 -19.03 4.48
N LYS A 12 -13.20 -18.33 5.09
CA LYS A 12 -13.46 -16.91 4.76
C LYS A 12 -12.28 -16.01 5.17
N ILE A 13 -11.54 -16.38 6.21
CA ILE A 13 -10.32 -15.68 6.64
C ILE A 13 -9.11 -16.12 5.79
N ASN A 14 -9.04 -17.36 5.30
CA ASN A 14 -7.89 -17.86 4.53
C ASN A 14 -8.06 -17.66 3.01
N LEU A 15 -9.26 -17.88 2.45
CA LEU A 15 -9.61 -17.74 1.03
C LEU A 15 -10.30 -16.41 0.72
N GLY A 16 -11.06 -15.84 1.67
CA GLY A 16 -11.70 -14.53 1.51
C GLY A 16 -10.77 -13.33 1.69
N SER A 17 -9.54 -13.54 2.15
CA SER A 17 -8.57 -12.46 2.39
C SER A 17 -8.03 -11.78 1.13
N PHE A 18 -8.21 -12.35 -0.07
CA PHE A 18 -7.70 -11.78 -1.33
C PHE A 18 -8.59 -12.02 -2.54
N TYR A 19 -9.90 -12.24 -2.35
CA TYR A 19 -10.83 -12.19 -3.49
C TYR A 19 -10.89 -10.75 -3.99
N THR A 20 -10.35 -10.51 -5.19
CA THR A 20 -10.44 -9.20 -5.83
C THR A 20 -11.84 -9.06 -6.43
N THR A 21 -12.57 -8.06 -5.94
CA THR A 21 -13.93 -7.75 -6.35
C THR A 21 -13.97 -7.27 -7.81
N GLU A 22 -15.10 -7.53 -8.49
CA GLU A 22 -15.24 -7.27 -9.92
C GLU A 22 -14.96 -5.81 -10.30
N PHE A 23 -15.48 -4.85 -9.52
CA PHE A 23 -15.27 -3.43 -9.81
C PHE A 23 -13.80 -3.00 -9.77
N LEU A 24 -12.96 -3.68 -8.98
CA LEU A 24 -11.51 -3.39 -8.93
C LEU A 24 -10.80 -3.92 -10.18
N ILE A 25 -11.28 -5.04 -10.71
CA ILE A 25 -10.78 -5.63 -11.94
C ILE A 25 -11.18 -4.73 -13.12
N ASP A 26 -12.42 -4.26 -13.14
CA ASP A 26 -12.90 -3.30 -14.13
C ASP A 26 -12.02 -2.03 -14.12
N GLU A 27 -11.68 -1.50 -12.93
CA GLU A 27 -10.81 -0.32 -12.84
C GLU A 27 -9.39 -0.57 -13.37
N VAL A 28 -8.82 -1.76 -13.16
CA VAL A 28 -7.52 -2.13 -13.75
C VAL A 28 -7.56 -2.09 -15.27
N TYR A 29 -8.59 -2.68 -15.87
CA TYR A 29 -8.72 -2.71 -17.33
C TYR A 29 -9.10 -1.36 -17.93
N PHE A 30 -10.00 -0.60 -17.29
CA PHE A 30 -10.30 0.78 -17.69
C PHE A 30 -9.07 1.68 -17.61
N MET A 31 -8.21 1.50 -16.61
CA MET A 31 -6.94 2.23 -16.51
C MET A 31 -6.00 1.83 -17.65
N LEU A 32 -5.82 0.54 -17.94
CA LEU A 32 -4.96 0.06 -19.03
C LEU A 32 -5.42 0.58 -20.41
N GLN A 33 -6.72 0.56 -20.69
CA GLN A 33 -7.29 0.97 -21.97
C GLN A 33 -6.98 2.40 -22.40
N LYS A 34 -6.77 3.29 -21.43
CA LYS A 34 -6.40 4.68 -21.70
C LYS A 34 -5.03 4.79 -22.38
N TYR A 35 -4.18 3.76 -22.23
CA TYR A 35 -2.76 3.83 -22.61
C TYR A 35 -2.28 2.67 -23.49
N VAL A 36 -3.05 1.59 -23.59
CA VAL A 36 -2.60 0.34 -24.21
C VAL A 36 -3.59 -0.12 -25.28
N ASP A 37 -3.08 -0.32 -26.49
CA ASP A 37 -3.71 -1.21 -27.47
C ASP A 37 -3.23 -2.63 -27.19
N PHE A 38 -4.13 -3.51 -26.78
CA PHE A 38 -3.80 -4.84 -26.28
C PHE A 38 -3.30 -5.80 -27.34
N LYS A 39 -3.42 -5.46 -28.63
CA LYS A 39 -3.03 -6.34 -29.72
C LYS A 39 -1.60 -6.86 -29.57
N ASP A 40 -1.44 -8.17 -29.78
CA ASP A 40 -0.18 -8.91 -29.74
C ASP A 40 0.49 -9.01 -28.35
N PHE A 41 -0.12 -8.48 -27.30
CA PHE A 41 0.40 -8.65 -25.95
C PHE A 41 0.09 -10.02 -25.35
N VAL A 42 1.04 -10.52 -24.56
CA VAL A 42 0.80 -11.58 -23.59
C VAL A 42 0.27 -10.94 -22.32
N LEU A 43 -0.84 -11.45 -21.79
CA LEU A 43 -1.39 -11.08 -20.49
C LEU A 43 -0.96 -12.10 -19.43
N LEU A 44 -0.39 -11.61 -18.33
CA LEU A 44 0.03 -12.42 -17.20
C LEU A 44 -0.62 -11.93 -15.90
N ASP A 45 -1.22 -12.86 -15.17
CA ASP A 45 -1.44 -12.74 -13.72
C ASP A 45 -0.58 -13.78 -12.99
N SER A 46 0.47 -13.32 -12.32
CA SER A 46 1.47 -14.17 -11.68
C SER A 46 1.04 -14.74 -10.32
N SER A 47 -0.14 -14.38 -9.84
CA SER A 47 -0.71 -14.77 -8.56
C SER A 47 -2.23 -14.79 -8.68
N CYS A 48 -2.72 -15.58 -9.64
CA CYS A 48 -4.04 -15.41 -10.21
C CYS A 48 -5.18 -15.87 -9.30
N GLY A 49 -4.88 -16.64 -8.24
CA GLY A 49 -5.89 -17.26 -7.39
C GLY A 49 -6.90 -18.04 -8.24
N SER A 50 -8.19 -17.71 -8.08
CA SER A 50 -9.30 -18.27 -8.86
C SER A 50 -9.41 -17.74 -10.29
N GLY A 51 -8.49 -16.88 -10.74
CA GLY A 51 -8.40 -16.38 -12.10
C GLY A 51 -9.32 -15.21 -12.42
N ASN A 52 -9.73 -14.41 -11.43
CA ASN A 52 -10.73 -13.35 -11.66
C ASN A 52 -10.29 -12.31 -12.70
N PHE A 53 -9.00 -11.92 -12.71
CA PHE A 53 -8.47 -11.00 -13.71
C PHE A 53 -8.48 -11.58 -15.13
N LEU A 54 -8.54 -12.91 -15.28
CA LEU A 54 -8.37 -13.61 -16.56
C LEU A 54 -9.69 -14.13 -17.15
N CYS A 55 -10.82 -13.89 -16.46
CA CYS A 55 -12.12 -14.38 -16.91
C CYS A 55 -12.75 -13.48 -17.98
N ASP A 56 -13.53 -14.08 -18.89
CA ASP A 56 -14.10 -13.34 -20.03
C ASP A 56 -14.99 -12.17 -19.59
N ASN A 57 -15.75 -12.33 -18.50
CA ASN A 57 -16.58 -11.25 -17.98
C ASN A 57 -15.78 -9.99 -17.64
N ALA A 58 -14.58 -10.14 -17.08
CA ALA A 58 -13.71 -9.00 -16.75
C ALA A 58 -13.23 -8.28 -18.02
N LEU A 59 -12.88 -9.04 -19.05
CA LEU A 59 -12.44 -8.50 -20.33
C LEU A 59 -13.61 -7.83 -21.08
N ILE A 60 -14.74 -8.53 -21.23
CA ILE A 60 -15.90 -8.09 -22.00
C ILE A 60 -16.52 -6.83 -21.42
N LYS A 61 -16.65 -6.71 -20.08
CA LYS A 61 -17.16 -5.49 -19.44
C LYS A 61 -16.33 -4.27 -19.74
N SER A 62 -15.03 -4.48 -19.89
CA SER A 62 -14.10 -3.43 -20.27
C SER A 62 -14.19 -3.13 -21.77
N GLY A 63 -14.83 -3.98 -22.59
CA GLY A 63 -14.81 -3.86 -24.05
C GLY A 63 -13.59 -4.51 -24.70
N ILE A 64 -12.90 -5.40 -23.96
CA ILE A 64 -11.77 -6.19 -24.43
C ILE A 64 -12.28 -7.59 -24.78
N THR A 65 -11.88 -8.11 -25.93
CA THR A 65 -12.09 -9.52 -26.24
C THR A 65 -10.85 -10.32 -25.86
N ARG A 66 -11.02 -11.58 -25.51
CA ARG A 66 -9.90 -12.50 -25.25
C ARG A 66 -8.87 -12.51 -26.39
N ASP A 67 -9.36 -12.51 -27.63
CA ASP A 67 -8.55 -12.50 -28.86
C ASP A 67 -7.74 -11.20 -29.05
N SER A 68 -7.94 -10.21 -28.17
CA SER A 68 -7.08 -9.03 -28.11
C SER A 68 -5.67 -9.38 -27.63
N PHE A 69 -5.49 -10.49 -26.90
CA PHE A 69 -4.19 -10.95 -26.42
C PHE A 69 -3.67 -12.14 -27.24
N SER A 70 -2.37 -12.17 -27.49
CA SER A 70 -1.71 -13.31 -28.15
C SER A 70 -1.68 -14.56 -27.26
N LYS A 71 -1.70 -14.35 -25.93
CA LYS A 71 -1.72 -15.40 -24.92
C LYS A 71 -2.18 -14.84 -23.57
N ILE A 72 -2.93 -15.64 -22.81
CA ILE A 72 -3.34 -15.31 -21.45
C ILE A 72 -2.80 -16.39 -20.50
N ILE A 73 -2.12 -15.96 -19.43
CA ILE A 73 -1.41 -16.85 -18.50
C ILE A 73 -1.80 -16.52 -17.07
N GLY A 74 -2.25 -17.53 -16.32
CA GLY A 74 -2.49 -17.46 -14.89
C GLY A 74 -1.53 -18.37 -14.14
N VAL A 75 -0.91 -17.86 -13.07
CA VAL A 75 0.01 -18.62 -12.23
C VAL A 75 -0.41 -18.49 -10.78
N ASP A 76 -0.39 -19.60 -10.05
CA ASP A 76 -0.53 -19.58 -8.60
C ASP A 76 0.26 -20.73 -7.97
N ILE A 77 0.68 -20.53 -6.72
CA ILE A 77 1.35 -21.55 -5.91
C ILE A 77 0.33 -22.47 -5.21
N ASP A 78 -0.93 -22.04 -5.06
CA ASP A 78 -1.99 -22.86 -4.52
C ASP A 78 -2.66 -23.70 -5.63
N LYS A 79 -2.42 -25.01 -5.58
CA LYS A 79 -3.05 -25.98 -6.48
C LYS A 79 -4.57 -25.91 -6.46
N THR A 80 -5.18 -25.67 -5.30
CA THR A 80 -6.65 -25.61 -5.16
C THR A 80 -7.21 -24.42 -5.94
N ALA A 81 -6.52 -23.27 -5.86
CA ALA A 81 -6.88 -22.07 -6.60
C ALA A 81 -6.77 -22.29 -8.12
N ILE A 82 -5.68 -22.93 -8.57
CA ILE A 82 -5.50 -23.32 -9.98
C ILE A 82 -6.58 -24.30 -10.46
N ASP A 83 -6.93 -25.30 -9.67
CA ASP A 83 -7.97 -26.27 -10.02
C ASP A 83 -9.35 -25.62 -10.10
N PHE A 84 -9.62 -24.61 -9.26
CA PHE A 84 -10.83 -23.80 -9.37
C PHE A 84 -10.82 -22.90 -10.61
N ALA A 85 -9.69 -22.22 -10.88
CA ALA A 85 -9.53 -21.38 -12.07
C ALA A 85 -9.74 -22.20 -13.35
N ARG A 86 -9.22 -23.44 -13.43
CA ARG A 86 -9.38 -24.32 -14.59
C ARG A 86 -10.84 -24.68 -14.89
N LYS A 87 -11.69 -24.75 -13.88
CA LYS A 87 -13.14 -25.02 -14.05
C LYS A 87 -13.92 -23.79 -14.50
N ARG A 88 -13.42 -22.59 -14.21
CA ARG A 88 -14.11 -21.32 -14.44
C ARG A 88 -13.68 -20.63 -15.73
N LEU A 89 -12.41 -20.76 -16.09
CA LEU A 89 -11.80 -20.07 -17.22
C LEU A 89 -11.93 -20.91 -18.48
N ASP A 90 -12.01 -20.22 -19.62
CA ASP A 90 -11.92 -20.85 -20.92
C ASP A 90 -10.60 -21.62 -21.09
N SER A 91 -10.67 -22.73 -21.82
CA SER A 91 -9.57 -23.68 -22.01
C SER A 91 -8.31 -23.11 -22.67
N SER A 92 -8.41 -21.96 -23.35
CA SER A 92 -7.27 -21.25 -23.94
C SER A 92 -6.40 -20.49 -22.92
N VAL A 93 -6.88 -20.26 -21.69
CA VAL A 93 -6.04 -19.69 -20.63
C VAL A 93 -5.02 -20.73 -20.19
N ILE A 94 -3.73 -20.38 -20.25
CA ILE A 94 -2.67 -21.25 -19.77
C ILE A 94 -2.54 -21.08 -18.25
N LEU A 95 -2.80 -22.16 -17.51
CA LEU A 95 -2.71 -22.17 -16.05
C LEU A 95 -1.49 -22.95 -15.57
N LEU A 96 -0.63 -22.29 -14.79
CA LEU A 96 0.61 -22.85 -14.26
C LEU A 96 0.55 -22.93 -12.72
N HIS A 97 0.66 -24.14 -12.18
CA HIS A 97 0.83 -24.35 -10.74
C HIS A 97 2.32 -24.27 -10.39
N LYS A 98 2.78 -23.09 -9.96
CA LYS A 98 4.18 -22.85 -9.59
C LYS A 98 4.33 -21.64 -8.68
N ASN A 99 5.45 -21.60 -7.96
CA ASN A 99 5.89 -20.40 -7.27
C ASN A 99 6.42 -19.37 -8.28
N ALA A 100 5.73 -18.24 -8.42
CA ALA A 100 6.07 -17.17 -9.37
C ALA A 100 7.31 -16.36 -9.00
N LEU A 101 7.89 -16.55 -7.80
CA LEU A 101 9.09 -15.86 -7.33
C LEU A 101 10.36 -16.74 -7.33
N CYS A 102 10.24 -17.99 -7.78
CA CYS A 102 11.33 -18.96 -7.86
C CYS A 102 11.70 -19.23 -9.32
N ASN A 103 12.99 -19.17 -9.64
CA ASN A 103 13.56 -19.32 -10.99
C ASN A 103 12.84 -18.44 -12.03
N VAL A 104 12.67 -17.16 -11.69
CA VAL A 104 11.89 -16.21 -12.51
C VAL A 104 12.60 -15.97 -13.83
N SER A 105 11.92 -16.29 -14.93
CA SER A 105 12.36 -16.09 -16.31
C SER A 105 11.14 -16.14 -17.23
N ARG A 106 11.13 -15.42 -18.36
CA ARG A 106 10.01 -15.46 -19.31
C ARG A 106 9.74 -16.89 -19.83
N GLN A 107 10.80 -17.65 -20.12
CA GLN A 107 10.69 -19.06 -20.47
C GLN A 107 9.92 -19.87 -19.43
N GLY A 108 10.20 -19.66 -18.14
CA GLY A 108 9.52 -20.33 -17.04
C GLY A 108 8.02 -20.01 -16.91
N PHE A 109 7.52 -19.01 -17.64
CA PHE A 109 6.10 -18.67 -17.76
C PHE A 109 5.54 -18.93 -19.15
N HIS A 110 6.31 -19.57 -20.05
CA HIS A 110 5.93 -19.80 -21.46
C HIS A 110 5.70 -18.50 -22.26
N ILE A 111 6.44 -17.44 -21.90
CA ILE A 111 6.42 -16.13 -22.54
C ILE A 111 7.64 -16.03 -23.48
N PRO A 112 7.46 -15.76 -24.78
CA PRO A 112 8.58 -15.51 -25.68
C PRO A 112 9.36 -14.25 -25.31
N GLU A 113 10.69 -14.26 -25.44
CA GLU A 113 11.55 -13.09 -25.16
C GLU A 113 11.21 -11.88 -26.06
N SER A 114 10.74 -12.11 -27.28
CA SER A 114 10.32 -11.06 -28.22
C SER A 114 8.90 -10.53 -27.98
N SER A 115 8.09 -11.20 -27.17
CA SER A 115 6.69 -10.82 -26.96
C SER A 115 6.57 -9.58 -26.08
N ARG A 116 5.54 -8.78 -26.34
CA ARG A 116 5.15 -7.69 -25.44
C ARG A 116 4.35 -8.26 -24.29
N LEU A 117 4.54 -7.75 -23.08
CA LEU A 117 3.98 -8.32 -21.86
C LEU A 117 3.22 -7.27 -21.04
N ILE A 118 1.97 -7.60 -20.69
CA ILE A 118 1.17 -6.89 -19.70
C ILE A 118 1.05 -7.78 -18.47
N VAL A 119 1.34 -7.23 -17.30
CA VAL A 119 1.08 -7.89 -16.02
C VAL A 119 -0.10 -7.22 -15.33
N VAL A 120 -1.07 -8.02 -14.90
CA VAL A 120 -2.18 -7.60 -14.04
C VAL A 120 -2.21 -8.45 -12.78
N GLY A 121 -2.94 -8.00 -11.76
CA GLY A 121 -3.21 -8.84 -10.60
C GLY A 121 -3.24 -8.09 -9.27
N ASN A 122 -3.50 -8.87 -8.23
CA ASN A 122 -3.42 -8.45 -6.84
C ASN A 122 -2.42 -9.36 -6.12
N PRO A 123 -1.10 -9.14 -6.31
CA PRO A 123 -0.09 -9.98 -5.69
C PRO A 123 -0.24 -9.97 -4.17
N PRO A 124 0.03 -11.09 -3.49
CA PRO A 124 0.00 -11.11 -2.04
C PRO A 124 1.00 -10.09 -1.51
N TYR A 125 0.58 -9.36 -0.49
CA TYR A 125 1.43 -8.46 0.27
C TYR A 125 1.30 -8.83 1.74
N ASN A 126 2.44 -8.98 2.42
CA ASN A 126 2.51 -9.31 3.83
C ASN A 126 3.93 -9.02 4.31
N ASP A 127 4.04 -8.13 5.30
CA ASP A 127 5.29 -7.96 6.03
C ASP A 127 5.53 -9.25 6.84
N ARG A 128 6.56 -10.01 6.45
CA ARG A 128 6.99 -11.25 7.12
C ARG A 128 7.35 -11.03 8.60
N THR A 129 7.45 -9.78 9.06
CA THR A 129 7.70 -9.40 10.45
C THR A 129 6.46 -8.99 11.24
N SER A 130 5.26 -9.05 10.65
CA SER A 130 4.03 -8.73 11.36
C SER A 130 3.76 -9.73 12.50
N ILE A 131 3.64 -9.19 13.72
CA ILE A 131 3.49 -9.94 14.99
C ILE A 131 2.28 -10.88 14.99
N VAL A 132 1.27 -10.61 14.16
CA VAL A 132 0.04 -11.42 14.07
C VAL A 132 0.28 -12.78 13.40
N GLN A 133 1.32 -12.91 12.56
CA GLN A 133 1.64 -14.17 11.88
C GLN A 133 2.80 -14.95 12.52
N SER A 134 3.43 -14.44 13.59
CA SER A 134 4.48 -15.21 14.28
C SER A 134 3.96 -16.51 14.91
N ALA A 135 2.64 -16.60 15.16
CA ALA A 135 1.96 -17.79 15.66
C ALA A 135 1.54 -18.78 14.55
N LEU A 136 1.53 -18.37 13.28
CA LEU A 136 1.10 -19.17 12.11
C LEU A 136 2.27 -19.62 11.23
N LYS A 137 3.48 -19.64 11.78
CA LYS A 137 4.69 -20.11 11.08
C LYS A 137 4.59 -21.61 10.77
N ASN A 138 3.82 -21.97 9.75
CA ASN A 138 4.18 -23.12 8.92
C ASN A 138 5.46 -22.73 8.18
N THR A 139 6.56 -23.18 8.77
CA THR A 139 7.95 -23.03 8.35
C THR A 139 8.24 -23.86 7.10
N GLU A 140 7.63 -23.51 5.98
CA GLU A 140 8.30 -23.67 4.69
C GLU A 140 8.53 -22.26 4.15
N SER A 141 9.78 -21.82 4.20
CA SER A 141 10.15 -20.55 3.59
C SER A 141 9.81 -20.62 2.10
N ILE A 142 8.82 -19.85 1.65
CA ILE A 142 8.56 -19.67 0.22
C ILE A 142 9.88 -19.29 -0.44
N MET A 143 10.39 -20.17 -1.30
CA MET A 143 11.64 -19.97 -2.02
C MET A 143 11.50 -18.74 -2.92
N ILE A 144 12.37 -17.75 -2.75
CA ILE A 144 12.40 -16.54 -3.56
C ILE A 144 13.81 -16.36 -4.06
N ASP A 145 13.96 -16.11 -5.36
CA ASP A 145 15.23 -15.76 -5.99
C ASP A 145 15.92 -14.64 -5.20
N SER A 146 17.21 -14.80 -4.88
CA SER A 146 17.96 -13.88 -4.02
C SER A 146 17.86 -12.41 -4.45
N ALA A 147 17.86 -12.14 -5.76
CA ALA A 147 17.70 -10.80 -6.32
C ALA A 147 16.32 -10.17 -5.99
N LEU A 148 15.28 -10.99 -5.92
CA LEU A 148 13.90 -10.58 -5.69
C LEU A 148 13.56 -10.42 -4.21
N GLN A 149 14.35 -11.04 -3.31
CA GLN A 149 14.06 -11.04 -1.87
C GLN A 149 13.86 -9.63 -1.28
N ALA A 150 12.71 -9.44 -0.66
CA ALA A 150 12.37 -8.28 0.14
C ALA A 150 11.67 -8.70 1.44
N ARG A 151 11.59 -7.79 2.41
CA ARG A 151 10.88 -8.04 3.67
C ARG A 151 9.39 -8.31 3.43
N ASP A 152 8.80 -7.54 2.54
CA ASP A 152 7.43 -7.74 2.06
C ASP A 152 7.45 -8.53 0.75
N ILE A 153 6.61 -9.56 0.67
CA ILE A 153 6.48 -10.39 -0.52
C ILE A 153 5.88 -9.63 -1.72
N GLY A 154 5.05 -8.61 -1.50
CA GLY A 154 4.49 -7.81 -2.59
C GLY A 154 5.57 -7.00 -3.33
N ILE A 155 6.59 -6.51 -2.61
CA ILE A 155 7.77 -5.88 -3.24
C ILE A 155 8.56 -6.90 -4.09
N SER A 156 8.59 -8.16 -3.67
CA SER A 156 9.27 -9.22 -4.42
C SER A 156 8.57 -9.50 -5.76
N PHE A 157 7.23 -9.41 -5.81
CA PHE A 157 6.47 -9.47 -7.05
C PHE A 157 6.74 -8.29 -7.98
N LEU A 158 6.75 -7.05 -7.47
CA LEU A 158 7.09 -5.89 -8.31
C LEU A 158 8.49 -6.03 -8.94
N ARG A 159 9.47 -6.51 -8.17
CA ARG A 159 10.80 -6.82 -8.73
C ARG A 159 10.79 -7.95 -9.75
N SER A 160 9.89 -8.94 -9.60
CA SER A 160 9.81 -10.05 -10.57
C SER A 160 9.27 -9.56 -11.91
N TYR A 161 8.37 -8.57 -11.93
CA TYR A 161 7.86 -7.98 -13.17
C TYR A 161 8.93 -7.21 -13.94
N GLU A 162 9.86 -6.57 -13.22
CA GLU A 162 11.06 -6.00 -13.84
C GLU A 162 11.94 -7.07 -14.47
N LYS A 163 12.20 -8.17 -13.77
CA LYS A 163 12.96 -9.31 -14.29
C LYS A 163 12.28 -9.98 -15.49
N LEU A 164 10.95 -9.99 -15.52
CA LEU A 164 10.15 -10.45 -16.67
C LEU A 164 10.08 -9.40 -17.79
N ASN A 165 10.66 -8.21 -17.59
CA ASN A 165 10.76 -7.16 -18.59
C ASN A 165 9.39 -6.79 -19.18
N ALA A 166 8.37 -6.67 -18.33
CA ALA A 166 7.02 -6.27 -18.74
C ALA A 166 7.01 -4.88 -19.41
N ASP A 167 6.11 -4.67 -20.35
CA ASP A 167 5.92 -3.37 -21.01
C ASP A 167 4.98 -2.49 -20.19
N PHE A 168 3.92 -3.09 -19.66
CA PHE A 168 2.95 -2.46 -18.77
C PHE A 168 2.65 -3.37 -17.58
N ILE A 169 2.42 -2.76 -16.42
CA ILE A 169 2.10 -3.45 -15.18
C ILE A 169 0.96 -2.69 -14.52
N CYS A 170 -0.22 -3.29 -14.39
CA CYS A 170 -1.35 -2.70 -13.68
C CYS A 170 -1.79 -3.61 -12.53
N VAL A 171 -1.30 -3.32 -11.33
CA VAL A 171 -1.45 -4.21 -10.18
C VAL A 171 -1.89 -3.46 -8.93
N LEU A 172 -2.50 -4.19 -8.01
CA LEU A 172 -2.85 -3.69 -6.69
C LEU A 172 -1.70 -3.94 -5.72
N HIS A 173 -1.35 -2.92 -4.93
CA HIS A 173 -0.44 -3.10 -3.80
C HIS A 173 -0.66 -2.03 -2.73
N PRO A 174 -0.10 -2.16 -1.50
CA PRO A 174 -0.14 -1.09 -0.50
C PRO A 174 0.49 0.20 -1.04
N LEU A 175 -0.17 1.34 -0.85
CA LEU A 175 0.36 2.65 -1.26
C LEU A 175 1.71 2.95 -0.60
N SER A 176 1.92 2.41 0.61
CA SER A 176 3.16 2.55 1.38
C SER A 176 4.42 2.05 0.66
N TYR A 177 4.31 1.27 -0.40
CA TYR A 177 5.47 0.88 -1.21
C TYR A 177 6.08 2.06 -1.95
N LEU A 178 5.25 3.03 -2.35
CA LEU A 178 5.68 4.23 -3.04
C LEU A 178 5.95 5.37 -2.06
N ILE A 179 5.02 5.66 -1.15
CA ILE A 179 5.05 6.90 -0.37
C ILE A 179 5.99 6.86 0.84
N LYS A 180 6.62 5.71 1.14
CA LYS A 180 7.63 5.60 2.18
C LYS A 180 8.99 5.38 1.53
N SER A 181 9.89 6.35 1.69
CA SER A 181 11.25 6.32 1.10
C SER A 181 11.98 4.98 1.25
N ALA A 182 11.97 4.39 2.45
CA ALA A 182 12.62 3.09 2.68
C ALA A 182 11.99 1.92 1.88
N ASN A 183 10.68 1.92 1.71
CA ASN A 183 10.00 0.90 0.90
C ASN A 183 10.21 1.16 -0.60
N PHE A 184 10.18 2.43 -1.01
CA PHE A 184 10.45 2.83 -2.39
C PHE A 184 11.87 2.41 -2.83
N GLN A 185 12.87 2.66 -1.98
CA GLN A 185 14.24 2.18 -2.22
C GLN A 185 14.32 0.66 -2.29
N ALA A 186 13.47 -0.05 -1.54
CA ALA A 186 13.39 -1.50 -1.61
C ALA A 186 12.79 -2.02 -2.93
N LEU A 187 12.24 -1.19 -3.81
CA LEU A 187 11.84 -1.63 -5.16
C LEU A 187 13.03 -1.86 -6.10
N LYS A 188 14.22 -1.33 -5.78
CA LYS A 188 15.48 -1.53 -6.55
C LYS A 188 15.33 -1.21 -8.04
N ASP A 189 15.60 -2.18 -8.92
CA ASP A 189 15.65 -1.95 -10.37
C ASP A 189 14.26 -1.70 -10.96
N PHE A 190 13.20 -2.13 -10.27
CA PHE A 190 11.82 -1.79 -10.67
C PHE A 190 11.62 -0.27 -10.80
N VAL A 191 12.05 0.53 -9.81
CA VAL A 191 11.90 1.98 -9.90
C VAL A 191 12.83 2.62 -10.93
N LYS A 192 13.88 1.93 -11.38
CA LYS A 192 14.78 2.44 -12.43
C LYS A 192 14.26 2.15 -13.83
N SER A 193 13.46 1.09 -13.98
CA SER A 193 12.99 0.58 -15.27
C SER A 193 11.53 0.92 -15.58
N TYR A 194 10.80 1.51 -14.64
CA TYR A 194 9.37 1.82 -14.78
C TYR A 194 9.01 3.18 -14.22
N LYS A 195 8.00 3.80 -14.83
CA LYS A 195 7.39 5.04 -14.37
C LYS A 195 5.91 4.79 -14.05
N LEU A 196 5.44 5.31 -12.92
CA LEU A 196 4.01 5.32 -12.60
C LEU A 196 3.30 6.29 -13.57
N LEU A 197 2.34 5.77 -14.32
CA LEU A 197 1.62 6.49 -15.36
C LEU A 197 0.27 6.99 -14.86
N ASP A 198 -0.46 6.13 -14.15
CA ASP A 198 -1.78 6.41 -13.60
C ASP A 198 -1.98 5.64 -12.31
N SER A 199 -2.87 6.11 -11.44
CA SER A 199 -3.19 5.41 -10.20
C SER A 199 -4.53 5.78 -9.59
N ILE A 200 -5.14 4.80 -8.92
CA ILE A 200 -6.33 5.02 -8.10
C ILE A 200 -6.13 4.38 -6.72
N ILE A 201 -6.36 5.16 -5.68
CA ILE A 201 -6.30 4.72 -4.29
C ILE A 201 -7.68 4.30 -3.83
N ILE A 202 -7.71 3.12 -3.19
CA ILE A 202 -8.89 2.51 -2.57
C ILE A 202 -8.60 2.17 -1.10
N SER A 203 -9.65 2.03 -0.31
CA SER A 203 -9.56 1.56 1.07
C SER A 203 -9.41 0.04 1.12
N SER A 204 -8.53 -0.47 1.98
CA SER A 204 -8.44 -1.90 2.27
C SER A 204 -9.74 -2.49 2.85
N GLN A 205 -10.68 -1.65 3.29
CA GLN A 205 -12.02 -2.05 3.72
C GLN A 205 -12.78 -2.86 2.67
N VAL A 206 -12.50 -2.61 1.38
CA VAL A 206 -13.12 -3.35 0.27
C VAL A 206 -12.86 -4.86 0.38
N PHE A 207 -11.71 -5.25 0.91
CA PHE A 207 -11.32 -6.66 1.08
C PHE A 207 -11.70 -7.20 2.46
N CYS A 208 -11.64 -6.36 3.50
CA CYS A 208 -11.93 -6.77 4.88
C CYS A 208 -12.76 -5.70 5.59
N GLN A 209 -14.08 -5.85 5.54
CA GLN A 209 -15.02 -4.87 6.12
C GLN A 209 -14.90 -4.79 7.64
N ASP A 210 -14.60 -5.91 8.32
CA ASP A 210 -14.54 -6.01 9.78
C ASP A 210 -13.21 -5.53 10.40
N SER A 211 -12.25 -5.07 9.60
CA SER A 211 -10.95 -4.62 10.11
C SER A 211 -11.08 -3.32 10.92
N LYS A 212 -10.36 -3.24 12.05
CA LYS A 212 -10.33 -2.06 12.94
C LYS A 212 -9.42 -0.93 12.46
N GLY A 213 -8.76 -1.09 11.32
CA GLY A 213 -7.83 -0.10 10.78
C GLY A 213 -7.58 -0.32 9.29
N TYR A 214 -8.24 0.50 8.47
CA TYR A 214 -8.07 0.46 7.03
C TYR A 214 -6.80 1.18 6.60
N PHE A 215 -6.17 0.71 5.54
CA PHE A 215 -4.99 1.31 4.95
C PHE A 215 -5.19 1.51 3.44
N PRO A 216 -4.47 2.46 2.82
CA PRO A 216 -4.58 2.69 1.39
C PRO A 216 -3.92 1.57 0.58
N ILE A 217 -4.69 1.06 -0.38
CA ILE A 217 -4.21 0.22 -1.48
C ILE A 217 -4.26 1.09 -2.73
N ILE A 218 -3.25 0.97 -3.58
CA ILE A 218 -3.18 1.65 -4.87
C ILE A 218 -3.36 0.61 -5.98
N ILE A 219 -4.27 0.89 -6.91
CA ILE A 219 -4.26 0.32 -8.25
C ILE A 219 -3.29 1.18 -9.04
N ALA A 220 -2.15 0.62 -9.43
CA ALA A 220 -1.06 1.38 -10.02
C ALA A 220 -0.74 0.84 -11.41
N LEU A 221 -0.82 1.72 -12.42
CA LEU A 221 -0.36 1.45 -13.77
C LEU A 221 1.04 1.99 -13.96
N TYR A 222 1.97 1.10 -14.22
CA TYR A 222 3.34 1.40 -14.57
C TYR A 222 3.58 1.09 -16.04
N GLN A 223 4.40 1.92 -16.68
CA GLN A 223 4.93 1.68 -18.01
C GLN A 223 6.44 1.56 -17.93
N LYS A 224 6.99 0.64 -18.71
CA LYS A 224 8.44 0.50 -18.87
C LYS A 224 9.04 1.79 -19.41
N ASP A 225 10.05 2.30 -18.74
CA ASP A 225 10.69 3.57 -19.06
C ASP A 225 12.19 3.49 -18.80
N LYS A 226 12.99 4.15 -19.64
CA LYS A 226 14.46 4.10 -19.54
C LYS A 226 15.03 4.92 -18.39
N LYS A 227 14.28 5.89 -17.87
CA LYS A 227 14.70 6.76 -16.76
C LYS A 227 14.09 6.28 -15.44
N GLY A 228 12.93 5.65 -15.50
CA GLY A 228 12.20 5.17 -14.34
C GLY A 228 11.60 6.32 -13.52
N MET A 229 11.57 6.13 -12.20
CA MET A 229 11.08 7.06 -11.21
C MET A 229 12.06 7.15 -10.04
N ASP A 230 12.33 8.36 -9.57
CA ASP A 230 12.96 8.59 -8.27
C ASP A 230 11.91 8.94 -7.21
N TYR A 231 12.36 9.13 -5.96
CA TYR A 231 11.43 9.44 -4.89
C TYR A 231 10.84 10.85 -5.01
N ASP A 232 11.53 11.78 -5.68
CA ASP A 232 11.00 13.13 -5.88
C ASP A 232 9.85 13.14 -6.88
N PHE A 233 9.95 12.33 -7.94
CA PHE A 233 8.83 12.03 -8.83
C PHE A 233 7.61 11.54 -8.05
N ILE A 234 7.78 10.58 -7.12
CA ILE A 234 6.68 10.08 -6.29
C ILE A 234 6.10 11.18 -5.39
N LYS A 235 6.93 12.03 -4.80
CA LYS A 235 6.40 13.11 -3.94
C LYS A 235 5.58 14.15 -4.72
N ASN A 236 5.89 14.35 -6.00
CA ASN A 236 5.19 15.28 -6.89
C ASN A 236 4.06 14.61 -7.70
N PHE A 237 3.94 13.28 -7.65
CA PHE A 237 2.88 12.56 -8.35
C PHE A 237 1.52 12.90 -7.76
N ASN A 238 0.54 13.22 -8.62
CA ASN A 238 -0.81 13.55 -8.21
C ASN A 238 -1.63 12.27 -8.03
N PHE A 239 -1.67 11.75 -6.80
CA PHE A 239 -2.43 10.55 -6.50
C PHE A 239 -3.92 10.84 -6.51
N GLN A 240 -4.71 10.00 -7.18
CA GLN A 240 -6.17 10.10 -7.20
C GLN A 240 -6.78 8.98 -6.35
N THR A 241 -7.86 9.29 -5.65
CA THR A 241 -8.68 8.31 -4.92
C THR A 241 -9.90 7.92 -5.75
N ILE A 242 -10.46 6.74 -5.50
CA ILE A 242 -11.71 6.31 -6.14
C ILE A 242 -12.88 7.28 -5.86
N GLY A 243 -12.82 8.03 -4.76
CA GLY A 243 -13.79 9.07 -4.42
C GLY A 243 -13.52 10.43 -5.07
N GLY A 244 -12.60 10.52 -6.03
CA GLY A 244 -12.30 11.74 -6.78
C GLY A 244 -11.44 12.79 -6.05
N LYS A 245 -11.00 12.52 -4.80
CA LYS A 245 -9.99 13.35 -4.13
C LYS A 245 -8.62 13.11 -4.74
N ASN A 246 -7.77 14.12 -4.75
CA ASN A 246 -6.39 14.02 -5.22
C ASN A 246 -5.40 14.70 -4.26
N PHE A 247 -4.15 14.28 -4.24
CA PHE A 247 -3.10 14.90 -3.42
C PHE A 247 -1.69 14.59 -3.95
N ARG A 248 -0.73 15.46 -3.63
CA ARG A 248 0.72 15.17 -3.74
C ARG A 248 1.34 15.11 -2.35
N LEU A 249 2.42 14.34 -2.18
CA LEU A 249 3.10 14.31 -0.88
C LEU A 249 3.82 15.64 -0.59
N ASN A 250 4.36 16.30 -1.62
CA ASN A 250 5.02 17.59 -1.48
C ASN A 250 4.05 18.75 -1.17
N ASP A 251 2.73 18.52 -1.20
CA ASP A 251 1.75 19.53 -0.76
C ASP A 251 1.69 19.62 0.78
N PHE A 252 2.32 18.68 1.49
CA PHE A 252 2.34 18.62 2.95
C PHE A 252 3.76 18.65 3.48
N ASP A 253 3.91 19.32 4.61
CA ASP A 253 5.06 19.17 5.48
C ASP A 253 4.75 18.14 6.59
N PHE A 254 5.79 17.46 7.08
CA PHE A 254 5.66 16.31 7.95
C PHE A 254 6.48 16.47 9.22
N ILE A 255 5.92 16.00 10.34
CA ILE A 255 6.53 16.19 11.65
C ILE A 255 7.92 15.53 11.77
N SER A 256 8.22 14.50 10.97
CA SER A 256 9.55 13.88 10.94
C SER A 256 10.69 14.80 10.54
N ASN A 257 10.39 15.93 9.89
CA ASN A 257 11.39 16.96 9.62
C ASN A 257 11.85 17.66 10.90
N TYR A 258 11.05 17.59 11.98
CA TYR A 258 11.28 18.34 13.21
C TYR A 258 11.59 17.44 14.42
N ILE A 259 11.06 16.21 14.46
CA ILE A 259 11.19 15.31 15.62
C ILE A 259 11.70 13.90 15.27
N ASP A 260 12.24 13.23 16.27
CA ASP A 260 12.55 11.81 16.19
C ASP A 260 11.28 10.96 16.29
N LYS A 261 11.09 10.04 15.34
CA LYS A 261 9.95 9.12 15.31
C LYS A 261 10.25 7.70 15.81
N TYR A 262 11.52 7.40 16.07
CA TYR A 262 12.03 6.09 16.46
C TYR A 262 12.91 6.22 17.71
N PRO A 263 13.14 5.13 18.47
CA PRO A 263 13.92 5.18 19.71
C PRO A 263 15.29 5.83 19.52
N ASN A 264 15.60 6.78 20.40
CA ASN A 264 16.74 7.70 20.26
C ASN A 264 17.61 7.74 21.53
N LYS A 265 17.63 6.66 22.32
CA LYS A 265 18.30 6.59 23.63
C LYS A 265 19.75 7.07 23.64
N LYS A 266 20.46 6.88 22.54
CA LYS A 266 21.88 7.28 22.40
C LYS A 266 22.07 8.74 21.95
N ARG A 267 21.00 9.44 21.57
CA ARG A 267 21.05 10.80 20.99
C ARG A 267 20.64 11.90 21.96
N VAL A 268 19.94 11.57 23.05
CA VAL A 268 19.40 12.55 24.00
C VAL A 268 20.06 12.32 25.36
N ALA A 269 20.72 13.35 25.89
CA ALA A 269 21.33 13.30 27.22
C ALA A 269 20.23 13.27 28.30
N SER A 270 20.44 12.48 29.36
CA SER A 270 19.43 12.30 30.43
C SER A 270 18.96 13.61 31.06
N SER A 271 19.84 14.63 31.14
CA SER A 271 19.51 15.96 31.67
C SER A 271 18.58 16.78 30.78
N GLN A 272 18.44 16.42 29.50
CA GLN A 272 17.60 17.14 28.53
C GLN A 272 16.22 16.48 28.34
N ILE A 273 16.02 15.29 28.93
CA ILE A 273 14.78 14.52 28.78
C ILE A 273 13.66 15.23 29.56
N LYS A 274 12.69 15.76 28.82
CA LYS A 274 11.46 16.35 29.38
C LYS A 274 10.35 15.32 29.56
N ALA A 275 10.24 14.39 28.62
CA ALA A 275 9.19 13.37 28.62
C ALA A 275 9.60 12.11 27.85
N MET A 276 8.74 11.10 27.91
CA MET A 276 8.84 9.89 27.08
C MET A 276 7.64 9.80 26.15
N PHE A 277 7.88 9.42 24.90
CA PHE A 277 6.86 9.26 23.86
C PHE A 277 6.99 7.91 23.17
N TYR A 278 5.90 7.28 22.75
CA TYR A 278 5.94 6.01 22.03
C TYR A 278 6.25 6.25 20.55
N THR A 279 7.04 5.36 19.94
CA THR A 279 7.39 5.37 18.51
C THR A 279 6.17 5.61 17.60
N MET A 280 6.30 6.55 16.66
CA MET A 280 5.23 6.97 15.76
C MET A 280 5.64 6.78 14.29
N ARG A 281 5.35 5.60 13.73
CA ARG A 281 5.78 5.28 12.36
C ARG A 281 5.03 6.05 11.27
N ASP A 282 3.71 6.07 11.39
CA ASP A 282 2.75 6.71 10.50
C ASP A 282 1.44 6.98 11.26
N ILE A 283 0.49 7.64 10.60
CA ILE A 283 -0.83 7.97 11.16
C ILE A 283 -1.58 6.71 11.62
N ASN A 284 -1.52 5.61 10.88
CA ASN A 284 -2.14 4.34 11.26
C ASN A 284 -1.51 3.73 12.53
N ALA A 285 -0.20 3.83 12.70
CA ALA A 285 0.48 3.43 13.93
C ALA A 285 0.05 4.31 15.11
N LEU A 286 -0.02 5.64 14.91
CA LEU A 286 -0.46 6.59 15.92
C LEU A 286 -1.88 6.31 16.43
N ARG A 287 -2.78 5.86 15.54
CA ARG A 287 -4.15 5.44 15.89
C ARG A 287 -4.18 4.33 16.94
N ARG A 288 -3.21 3.42 16.91
CA ARG A 288 -3.14 2.25 17.82
C ARG A 288 -2.23 2.45 19.01
N SER A 289 -1.19 3.29 18.89
CA SER A 289 -0.19 3.47 19.94
C SER A 289 -0.66 4.45 21.00
N LYS A 290 -0.11 4.36 22.22
CA LYS A 290 -0.13 5.50 23.15
C LYS A 290 0.80 6.60 22.62
N THR A 291 0.65 7.81 23.12
CA THR A 291 1.50 8.98 22.80
C THR A 291 2.53 9.14 23.91
N PHE A 292 2.28 9.99 24.90
CA PHE A 292 3.14 10.11 26.08
C PHE A 292 3.08 8.85 26.96
N MET A 293 4.20 8.54 27.61
CA MET A 293 4.38 7.34 28.42
C MET A 293 5.03 7.65 29.76
N ASN A 294 4.66 6.86 30.78
CA ASN A 294 5.22 6.97 32.12
C ASN A 294 6.31 5.91 32.40
N LYS A 295 6.48 4.92 31.51
CA LYS A 295 7.46 3.84 31.65
C LYS A 295 8.20 3.62 30.34
N GLU A 296 9.51 3.45 30.44
CA GLU A 296 10.39 3.16 29.31
C GLU A 296 10.18 1.72 28.79
N ASN A 297 10.31 1.54 27.47
CA ASN A 297 10.41 0.24 26.81
C ASN A 297 11.28 0.33 25.53
N SER A 298 11.29 -0.72 24.71
CA SER A 298 12.09 -0.78 23.48
C SER A 298 11.63 0.22 22.39
N ASN A 299 10.40 0.73 22.47
CA ASN A 299 9.81 1.68 21.53
C ASN A 299 9.80 3.13 22.07
N THR A 300 10.47 3.39 23.20
CA THR A 300 10.51 4.73 23.80
C THR A 300 11.40 5.67 22.99
N ILE A 301 10.82 6.83 22.66
CA ILE A 301 11.51 8.04 22.26
C ILE A 301 11.65 8.92 23.50
N PHE A 302 12.87 9.39 23.77
CA PHE A 302 13.09 10.45 24.75
C PHE A 302 12.87 11.80 24.09
N VAL A 303 11.97 12.58 24.69
CA VAL A 303 11.57 13.90 24.21
C VAL A 303 12.48 14.93 24.86
N PRO A 304 13.34 15.63 24.09
CA PRO A 304 14.15 16.69 24.64
C PRO A 304 13.30 17.95 24.88
N GLN A 305 13.72 18.78 25.83
CA GLN A 305 12.99 19.98 26.27
C GLN A 305 12.64 20.94 25.12
N ASP A 306 13.54 21.13 24.16
CA ASP A 306 13.40 22.02 23.00
C ASP A 306 12.39 21.52 21.96
N LYS A 307 12.07 20.21 21.96
CA LYS A 307 11.10 19.60 21.04
C LYS A 307 9.78 19.25 21.68
N TYR A 308 9.62 19.49 22.98
CA TYR A 308 8.47 19.04 23.76
C TYR A 308 7.12 19.44 23.13
N SER A 309 7.01 20.69 22.67
CA SER A 309 5.79 21.23 22.06
C SER A 309 5.39 20.51 20.76
N LEU A 310 6.35 20.04 19.96
CA LEU A 310 6.09 19.27 18.74
C LEU A 310 5.58 17.86 19.05
N TYR A 311 5.98 17.26 20.17
CA TYR A 311 5.37 16.01 20.64
C TYR A 311 3.95 16.24 21.21
N CYS A 312 3.70 17.39 21.87
CA CYS A 312 2.34 17.81 22.24
C CYS A 312 1.46 17.99 21.00
N TYR A 313 2.00 18.55 19.91
CA TYR A 313 1.29 18.63 18.63
C TYR A 313 0.83 17.26 18.13
N VAL A 314 1.70 16.25 18.13
CA VAL A 314 1.34 14.88 17.72
C VAL A 314 0.28 14.28 18.65
N ASP A 315 0.40 14.49 19.96
CA ASP A 315 -0.59 14.04 20.93
C ASP A 315 -1.98 14.66 20.67
N VAL A 316 -2.03 15.95 20.34
CA VAL A 316 -3.25 16.63 19.96
C VAL A 316 -3.76 16.17 18.58
N PHE A 317 -2.89 16.01 17.58
CA PHE A 317 -3.22 15.47 16.26
C PHE A 317 -3.97 14.13 16.38
N LYS A 318 -3.55 13.28 17.33
CA LYS A 318 -4.21 12.00 17.58
C LYS A 318 -5.71 12.14 17.91
N LYS A 319 -6.11 13.24 18.56
CA LYS A 319 -7.53 13.54 18.87
C LYS A 319 -8.34 13.91 17.64
N PHE A 320 -7.69 14.27 16.53
CA PHE A 320 -8.30 14.62 15.26
C PHE A 320 -8.30 13.47 14.24
N LEU A 321 -7.86 12.27 14.60
CA LEU A 321 -7.78 11.12 13.69
C LEU A 321 -9.11 10.69 13.04
N ALA A 322 -10.25 11.09 13.61
CA ALA A 322 -11.56 10.85 13.02
C ALA A 322 -11.83 11.74 11.79
N HIS A 323 -11.07 12.82 11.63
CA HIS A 323 -11.14 13.76 10.51
C HIS A 323 -10.08 13.48 9.43
N ILE A 324 -9.23 12.47 9.65
CA ILE A 324 -8.14 12.11 8.74
C ILE A 324 -8.63 10.99 7.82
N PRO A 325 -8.63 11.21 6.49
CA PRO A 325 -9.09 10.20 5.55
C PRO A 325 -8.17 8.99 5.52
N TYR A 326 -8.74 7.84 5.15
CA TYR A 326 -8.02 6.57 5.13
C TYR A 326 -6.74 6.61 4.27
N TYR A 327 -6.74 7.39 3.18
CA TYR A 327 -5.63 7.43 2.23
C TYR A 327 -4.37 8.13 2.77
N PHE A 328 -4.49 8.90 3.86
CA PHE A 328 -3.34 9.41 4.60
C PHE A 328 -2.83 8.45 5.67
N GLY A 329 -3.48 7.31 5.91
CA GLY A 329 -3.13 6.40 7.00
C GLY A 329 -1.68 5.90 6.98
N ASN A 330 -1.04 5.80 5.81
CA ASN A 330 0.38 5.42 5.69
C ASN A 330 1.34 6.62 5.57
N CYS A 331 0.82 7.85 5.54
CA CYS A 331 1.62 9.07 5.63
C CYS A 331 2.10 9.29 7.06
N ASP A 332 3.12 10.13 7.18
CA ASP A 332 3.51 10.68 8.47
C ASP A 332 2.49 11.72 8.95
N VAL A 333 2.59 12.13 10.21
CA VAL A 333 1.78 13.22 10.76
C VAL A 333 2.12 14.52 10.04
N MET A 334 1.11 15.13 9.42
CA MET A 334 1.22 16.40 8.70
C MET A 334 1.33 17.58 9.67
N ILE A 335 2.01 18.64 9.28
CA ILE A 335 2.15 19.88 10.06
C ILE A 335 2.25 21.09 9.13
N ASP A 336 1.67 22.20 9.53
CA ASP A 336 2.01 23.55 9.06
C ASP A 336 2.85 24.18 10.16
N TYR A 337 4.18 24.12 10.00
CA TYR A 337 5.11 24.44 11.08
C TYR A 337 4.98 25.89 11.55
N GLU A 338 4.84 26.83 10.61
CA GLU A 338 4.71 28.25 10.90
C GLU A 338 3.41 28.56 11.66
N LYS A 339 2.28 28.00 11.23
CA LYS A 339 1.02 28.15 11.98
C LYS A 339 1.07 27.45 13.32
N PHE A 340 1.72 26.29 13.41
CA PHE A 340 1.94 25.61 14.69
C PHE A 340 2.72 26.49 15.66
N LYS A 341 3.80 27.14 15.22
CA LYS A 341 4.62 28.03 16.06
C LYS A 341 3.79 29.18 16.65
N ASN A 342 2.85 29.74 15.89
CA ASN A 342 1.92 30.77 16.38
C ASN A 342 0.90 30.25 17.42
N LEU A 343 0.70 28.94 17.50
CA LEU A 343 -0.25 28.27 18.40
C LEU A 343 0.46 27.33 19.39
N GLU A 344 1.78 27.44 19.54
CA GLU A 344 2.60 26.46 20.26
C GLU A 344 2.11 26.26 21.71
N PHE A 345 1.84 27.35 22.41
CA PHE A 345 1.32 27.32 23.78
C PHE A 345 -0.08 26.66 23.84
N ASN A 346 -0.93 26.90 22.85
CA ASN A 346 -2.25 26.29 22.76
C ASN A 346 -2.14 24.76 22.64
N PHE A 347 -1.21 24.26 21.82
CA PHE A 347 -0.98 22.82 21.67
C PHE A 347 -0.44 22.16 22.93
N ILE A 348 0.49 22.81 23.65
CA ILE A 348 0.99 22.31 24.94
C ILE A 348 -0.18 22.19 25.93
N LYS A 349 -0.93 23.27 26.14
CA LYS A 349 -2.08 23.29 27.05
C LYS A 349 -3.12 22.24 26.68
N ALA A 350 -3.40 22.06 25.38
CA ALA A 350 -4.38 21.09 24.90
C ALA A 350 -3.94 19.62 25.08
N SER A 351 -2.63 19.34 24.99
CA SER A 351 -2.07 18.03 25.30
C SER A 351 -2.17 17.73 26.80
N GLU A 352 -1.73 18.67 27.66
CA GLU A 352 -1.69 18.50 29.12
C GLU A 352 -3.08 18.44 29.77
N SER A 353 -4.00 19.33 29.36
CA SER A 353 -5.33 19.44 29.98
C SER A 353 -6.40 18.56 29.34
N GLY A 354 -6.15 18.05 28.15
CA GLY A 354 -7.17 17.34 27.36
C GLY A 354 -8.08 18.26 26.53
N VAL A 355 -8.20 19.55 26.87
CA VAL A 355 -9.19 20.48 26.31
C VAL A 355 -8.72 21.07 24.98
N ILE A 356 -9.54 20.93 23.93
CA ILE A 356 -9.25 21.47 22.59
C ILE A 356 -9.94 22.81 22.38
N ASP A 357 -9.15 23.87 22.15
CA ASP A 357 -9.66 25.19 21.80
C ASP A 357 -10.10 25.31 20.33
N SER A 358 -10.83 26.37 20.01
CA SER A 358 -11.35 26.63 18.66
C SER A 358 -10.25 26.95 17.63
N LYS A 359 -9.11 27.52 18.04
CA LYS A 359 -8.00 27.84 17.15
C LYS A 359 -7.31 26.57 16.65
N ILE A 360 -7.13 25.57 17.52
CA ILE A 360 -6.60 24.25 17.15
C ILE A 360 -7.56 23.54 16.20
N LYS A 361 -8.88 23.61 16.45
CA LYS A 361 -9.87 23.04 15.51
C LYS A 361 -9.76 23.68 14.13
N GLN A 362 -9.66 25.00 14.08
CA GLN A 362 -9.51 25.72 12.81
C GLN A 362 -8.18 25.37 12.13
N TYR A 363 -7.08 25.29 12.88
CA TYR A 363 -5.79 24.87 12.36
C TYR A 363 -5.87 23.54 11.60
N PHE A 364 -6.52 22.51 12.16
CA PHE A 364 -6.62 21.22 11.47
C PHE A 364 -7.56 21.24 10.26
N LYS A 365 -8.61 22.07 10.29
CA LYS A 365 -9.47 22.30 9.12
C LYS A 365 -8.67 22.94 7.98
N ASP A 366 -7.83 23.92 8.30
CA ASP A 366 -7.00 24.59 7.30
C ASP A 366 -5.89 23.67 6.78
N LEU A 367 -5.25 22.90 7.67
CA LEU A 367 -4.17 21.96 7.32
C LEU A 367 -4.65 20.88 6.35
N LEU A 368 -5.84 20.33 6.58
CA LEU A 368 -6.39 19.24 5.75
C LEU A 368 -7.23 19.77 4.59
N GLY A 369 -7.78 20.98 4.70
CA GLY A 369 -8.60 21.62 3.67
C GLY A 369 -9.70 20.70 3.15
N VAL A 370 -9.68 20.43 1.84
CA VAL A 370 -10.65 19.56 1.16
C VAL A 370 -10.60 18.08 1.59
N HIS A 371 -9.57 17.69 2.36
CA HIS A 371 -9.38 16.35 2.92
C HIS A 371 -9.93 16.21 4.33
N TYR A 372 -10.33 17.30 4.99
CA TYR A 372 -10.90 17.23 6.33
C TYR A 372 -12.23 16.46 6.30
N GLU A 373 -12.28 15.28 6.91
CA GLU A 373 -13.50 14.49 6.97
C GLU A 373 -14.38 14.97 8.13
N ASN A 374 -15.68 15.12 7.88
CA ASN A 374 -16.66 15.22 8.96
C ASN A 374 -17.11 13.79 9.26
N PRO A 375 -16.78 13.23 10.45
CA PRO A 375 -17.28 11.93 10.85
C PRO A 375 -18.80 11.97 10.72
N LYS A 376 -19.38 10.99 10.03
CA LYS A 376 -20.84 10.81 10.09
C LYS A 376 -21.18 10.62 11.57
N MET A 377 -22.04 11.50 12.09
CA MET A 377 -22.55 11.41 13.47
C MET A 377 -23.22 10.07 13.72
#